data_AF-A0A7W2RXN5-F1
#
_entry.id   AF-A0A7W2RXN5-F1
#
_cell.length_a   1.000
_cell.length_b   1.000
_cell.length_c   1.000
_cell.angle_alpha   90.00
_cell.angle_beta   90.00
_cell.angle_gamma   90.00
#
_symmetry.space_group_name_H-M   'P 1'
#
loop_
_entity.id
_entity.type
_entity.pdbx_description
1 polymer ?
#
loop_
_entity_poly.entity_id
_entity_poly.type
_entity_poly.pdbx_seq_one_letter_code
_entity_poly.pdbx_strand_id
1 'polypeptide(L)'
;KEAGGADIRCLVIGGKVVAAMKRQGAEGEFRSNLHRGGSAEVVKLSKAERETAVSAAKAMGLNMCGVDLLRSQNGPMVMEVNSSPGLEGIEKATGKNVAGMVFEFLEKHAKPNSTKTRGNG
;
A
#
# COMPACT_ATOMS: atom_id res chain seq x y z
N LYS A 1 -15.90 6.49 -16.69
CA LYS A 1 -16.03 6.88 -15.25
C LYS A 1 -15.06 6.01 -14.48
N GLU A 2 -13.91 6.53 -14.07
CA GLU A 2 -12.86 5.69 -13.48
C GLU A 2 -13.15 5.36 -12.00
N ALA A 3 -13.02 4.07 -11.70
CA ALA A 3 -13.14 3.33 -10.43
C ALA A 3 -14.33 3.53 -9.47
N GLY A 4 -15.27 4.44 -9.70
CA GLY A 4 -16.52 4.49 -8.91
C GLY A 4 -16.32 4.62 -7.40
N GLY A 5 -15.32 5.39 -6.97
CA GLY A 5 -14.97 5.56 -5.56
C GLY A 5 -14.26 4.35 -4.94
N ALA A 6 -13.62 3.50 -5.74
CA ALA A 6 -12.81 2.39 -5.27
C ALA A 6 -11.32 2.58 -5.58
N ASP A 7 -10.46 2.20 -4.64
CA ASP A 7 -9.01 2.12 -4.88
C ASP A 7 -8.45 0.82 -4.30
N ILE A 8 -7.22 0.51 -4.70
CA ILE A 8 -6.46 -0.62 -4.18
C ILE A 8 -5.31 -0.07 -3.36
N ARG A 9 -5.34 -0.35 -2.06
CA ARG A 9 -4.22 -0.08 -1.16
C ARG A 9 -3.30 -1.28 -1.13
N CYS A 10 -2.07 -1.11 -1.60
CA CYS A 10 -0.98 -2.07 -1.49
C CYS A 10 -0.04 -1.66 -0.37
N LEU A 11 0.30 -2.58 0.53
CA LEU A 11 1.39 -2.36 1.47
C LEU A 11 2.66 -3.01 0.95
N VAL A 12 3.69 -2.19 0.73
CA VAL A 12 5.01 -2.64 0.27
C VAL A 12 5.97 -2.65 1.46
N ILE A 13 6.71 -3.75 1.62
CA ILE A 13 7.84 -3.88 2.55
C ILE A 13 8.99 -4.54 1.80
N GLY A 14 10.18 -3.95 1.84
CA GLY A 14 11.40 -4.52 1.27
C GLY A 14 11.28 -4.86 -0.22
N GLY A 15 10.57 -4.04 -1.00
CA GLY A 15 10.34 -4.26 -2.43
C GLY A 15 9.33 -5.36 -2.76
N LYS A 16 8.50 -5.79 -1.80
CA LYS A 16 7.42 -6.77 -2.00
C LYS A 16 6.09 -6.23 -1.50
N VAL A 17 5.02 -6.45 -2.27
CA VAL A 17 3.66 -6.23 -1.76
C VAL A 17 3.30 -7.38 -0.82
N VAL A 18 3.23 -7.09 0.47
CA VAL A 18 2.95 -8.08 1.53
C VAL A 18 1.46 -8.24 1.81
N ALA A 19 0.69 -7.17 1.65
CA ALA A 19 -0.75 -7.16 1.83
C ALA A 19 -1.39 -6.18 0.83
N ALA A 20 -2.63 -6.46 0.44
CA ALA A 20 -3.42 -5.57 -0.40
C ALA A 20 -4.89 -5.69 -0.05
N MET A 21 -5.59 -4.56 -0.09
CA MET A 21 -7.03 -4.49 0.08
C MET A 21 -7.63 -3.55 -0.96
N LYS A 22 -8.85 -3.87 -1.40
CA LYS A 22 -9.69 -2.90 -2.12
C LYS A 22 -10.44 -2.10 -1.06
N ARG A 23 -10.41 -0.77 -1.18
CA ARG A 23 -11.29 0.11 -0.40
C ARG A 23 -12.40 0.63 -1.30
N GLN A 24 -13.60 0.69 -0.77
CA GLN A 24 -14.78 1.22 -1.46
C GLN A 24 -15.37 2.36 -0.62
N GLY A 25 -15.52 3.54 -1.23
CA GLY A 25 -16.19 4.67 -0.60
C GLY A 25 -17.68 4.44 -0.43
N ALA A 26 -18.30 5.19 0.49
CA ALA A 26 -19.75 5.18 0.68
C ALA A 26 -20.49 5.66 -0.57
N GLU A 27 -21.77 5.34 -0.69
CA GLU A 27 -22.57 5.76 -1.83
C GLU A 27 -22.61 7.30 -1.95
N GLY A 28 -22.27 7.82 -3.13
CA GLY A 28 -22.13 9.27 -3.36
C GLY A 28 -20.79 9.87 -2.93
N GLU A 29 -19.89 9.09 -2.33
CA GLU A 29 -18.58 9.56 -1.88
C GLU A 29 -17.45 9.09 -2.81
N PHE A 30 -16.73 10.04 -3.41
CA PHE A 30 -15.57 9.72 -4.27
C PHE A 30 -14.34 9.25 -3.47
N ARG A 31 -14.28 9.58 -2.17
CA ARG A 31 -13.17 9.24 -1.29
C ARG A 31 -13.41 7.87 -0.64
N SER A 32 -12.60 6.89 -0.98
CA SER A 32 -12.63 5.51 -0.47
C SER A 32 -12.05 5.34 0.94
N ASN A 33 -12.06 6.39 1.76
CA ASN A 33 -11.42 6.33 3.07
C ASN A 33 -12.28 5.52 4.06
N LEU A 34 -11.72 4.41 4.58
CA LEU A 34 -12.37 3.50 5.52
C LEU A 34 -13.00 4.18 6.75
N HIS A 35 -12.39 5.28 7.23
CA HIS A 35 -12.87 6.02 8.40
C HIS A 35 -14.22 6.75 8.18
N ARG A 36 -14.74 6.83 6.94
CA ARG A 36 -16.01 7.52 6.63
C ARG A 36 -17.15 6.55 6.26
N GLY A 37 -17.04 5.27 6.62
CA GLY A 37 -18.07 4.26 6.35
C GLY A 37 -17.85 3.46 5.07
N GLY A 38 -16.66 3.54 4.48
CA GLY A 38 -16.24 2.68 3.38
C GLY A 38 -15.94 1.25 3.83
N SER A 39 -16.00 0.28 2.91
CA SER A 39 -15.63 -1.11 3.17
C SER A 39 -14.19 -1.43 2.72
N ALA A 40 -13.55 -2.38 3.39
CA ALA A 40 -12.28 -2.98 2.97
C ALA A 40 -12.45 -4.47 2.74
N GLU A 41 -11.97 -4.94 1.59
CA GLU A 41 -12.00 -6.35 1.23
C GLU A 41 -10.63 -6.78 0.73
N VAL A 42 -10.28 -8.05 0.95
CA VAL A 42 -9.09 -8.65 0.33
C VAL A 42 -9.20 -8.56 -1.18
N VAL A 43 -8.11 -8.14 -1.81
CA VAL A 43 -8.02 -8.11 -3.27
C VAL A 43 -6.82 -8.92 -3.75
N LYS A 44 -7.05 -9.72 -4.79
CA LYS A 44 -5.96 -10.36 -5.53
C LYS A 44 -5.44 -9.37 -6.56
N LEU A 45 -4.16 -9.02 -6.43
CA LEU A 45 -3.49 -8.14 -7.38
C LEU A 45 -3.17 -8.86 -8.69
N SER A 46 -3.33 -8.15 -9.79
CA SER A 46 -2.72 -8.52 -11.06
C SER A 46 -1.19 -8.37 -11.00
N LYS A 47 -0.49 -8.95 -11.98
CA LYS A 47 0.96 -8.78 -12.12
C LYS A 47 1.32 -7.29 -12.27
N ALA A 48 0.61 -6.59 -13.16
CA ALA A 48 0.83 -5.17 -13.42
C ALA A 48 0.60 -4.30 -12.18
N GLU A 49 -0.44 -4.57 -11.38
CA GLU A 49 -0.70 -3.82 -10.13
C GLU A 49 0.43 -4.00 -9.12
N ARG A 50 0.90 -5.24 -8.95
CA ARG A 50 2.00 -5.54 -8.03
C ARG A 50 3.30 -4.87 -8.47
N GLU A 51 3.63 -4.95 -9.74
CA GLU A 51 4.83 -4.32 -10.32
C GLU A 51 4.77 -2.80 -10.21
N THR A 52 3.60 -2.21 -10.45
CA THR A 52 3.37 -0.77 -10.32
C THR A 52 3.57 -0.30 -8.87
N ALA A 53 2.99 -1.02 -7.89
CA ALA A 53 3.16 -0.68 -6.48
C ALA A 53 4.63 -0.76 -6.02
N VAL A 54 5.35 -1.83 -6.40
CA VAL A 54 6.77 -1.98 -6.06
C VAL A 54 7.63 -0.90 -6.74
N SER A 55 7.33 -0.58 -8.01
CA SER A 55 8.05 0.45 -8.76
C SER A 55 7.85 1.83 -8.15
N ALA A 56 6.64 2.16 -7.70
CA ALA A 56 6.35 3.40 -7.00
C ALA A 56 7.14 3.52 -5.69
N ALA A 57 7.15 2.46 -4.86
CA ALA A 57 7.93 2.43 -3.62
C ALA A 57 9.43 2.64 -3.89
N LYS A 58 9.95 1.98 -4.92
CA LYS A 58 11.36 2.10 -5.33
C LYS A 58 11.69 3.51 -5.83
N ALA A 59 10.83 4.11 -6.64
CA ALA A 59 11.01 5.47 -7.14
C ALA A 59 11.05 6.51 -6.00
N MET A 60 10.27 6.27 -4.93
CA MET A 60 10.28 7.10 -3.72
C MET A 60 11.41 6.78 -2.74
N GLY A 61 12.21 5.74 -3.00
CA GLY A 61 13.30 5.31 -2.09
C GLY A 61 12.81 4.76 -0.74
N LEU A 62 11.57 4.27 -0.67
CA LEU A 62 10.95 3.82 0.57
C LEU A 62 11.07 2.30 0.74
N ASN A 63 11.58 1.86 1.89
CA ASN A 63 11.60 0.44 2.26
C ASN A 63 10.23 -0.07 2.69
N MET A 64 9.37 0.82 3.18
CA MET A 64 8.00 0.53 3.59
C MET A 64 7.10 1.71 3.19
N CYS A 65 5.98 1.43 2.55
CA CYS A 65 4.97 2.43 2.22
C CYS A 65 3.63 1.79 1.87
N GLY A 66 2.55 2.56 2.02
CA GLY A 66 1.26 2.29 1.38
C GLY A 66 1.26 2.90 -0.01
N VAL A 67 0.86 2.14 -1.02
CA VAL A 67 0.67 2.63 -2.39
C VAL A 67 -0.78 2.44 -2.79
N ASP A 68 -1.43 3.54 -3.16
CA ASP A 68 -2.81 3.52 -3.60
C ASP A 68 -2.87 3.50 -5.12
N LEU A 69 -3.60 2.54 -5.66
CA LEU A 69 -3.76 2.34 -7.09
C LEU A 69 -5.21 2.54 -7.51
N LEU A 70 -5.39 3.20 -8.64
CA LEU A 70 -6.64 3.24 -9.38
C LEU A 70 -6.59 2.24 -10.53
N ARG A 71 -7.63 1.42 -10.70
CA ARG A 71 -7.82 0.61 -11.91
C ARG A 71 -8.38 1.49 -13.02
N SER A 72 -7.53 1.87 -13.98
CA SER A 72 -7.92 2.58 -15.20
C SER A 72 -8.04 1.62 -16.38
N GLN A 73 -8.69 2.07 -17.45
CA GLN A 73 -8.75 1.36 -18.73
C GLN A 73 -7.35 1.14 -19.33
N ASN A 74 -6.38 2.02 -19.02
CA ASN A 74 -5.01 1.95 -19.52
C ASN A 74 -4.05 1.19 -18.58
N GLY A 75 -4.57 0.53 -17.54
CA GLY A 75 -3.78 -0.18 -16.53
C GLY A 75 -3.83 0.49 -15.15
N PRO A 76 -3.05 -0.03 -14.18
CA PRO A 76 -3.01 0.53 -12.83
C PRO A 76 -2.31 1.91 -12.82
N MET A 77 -2.94 2.91 -12.19
CA MET A 77 -2.36 4.24 -11.98
C MET A 77 -2.09 4.48 -10.50
N VAL A 78 -0.92 5.06 -10.17
CA VAL A 78 -0.56 5.42 -8.79
C VAL A 78 -1.24 6.72 -8.43
N MET A 79 -1.98 6.72 -7.31
CA MET A 79 -2.69 7.89 -6.79
C MET A 79 -1.93 8.55 -5.65
N GLU A 80 -1.43 7.76 -4.71
CA GLU A 80 -0.71 8.22 -3.52
C GLU A 80 0.37 7.20 -3.15
N VAL A 81 1.50 7.71 -2.63
CA VAL A 81 2.50 6.90 -1.93
C VAL A 81 2.67 7.48 -0.53
N ASN A 82 2.30 6.70 0.49
CA ASN A 82 2.32 7.10 1.89
C ASN A 82 3.44 6.39 2.64
N SER A 83 4.42 7.14 3.16
CA SER A 83 5.58 6.59 3.88
C SER A 83 5.27 6.06 5.28
N SER A 84 4.11 6.40 5.86
CA SER A 84 3.69 5.96 7.19
C SER A 84 2.23 5.47 7.17
N PRO A 85 1.95 4.35 6.46
CA PRO A 85 0.59 3.83 6.31
C PRO A 85 0.05 3.27 7.62
N GLY A 86 -1.24 3.51 7.89
CA GLY A 86 -1.96 2.81 8.97
C GLY A 86 -2.10 1.31 8.67
N LEU A 87 -1.89 0.46 9.68
CA LEU A 87 -1.87 -1.00 9.52
C LEU A 87 -3.20 -1.67 9.88
N GLU A 88 -3.94 -1.12 10.84
CA GLU A 88 -5.14 -1.75 11.41
C GLU A 88 -6.16 -2.17 10.34
N GLY A 89 -6.46 -1.29 9.39
CA GLY A 89 -7.44 -1.59 8.33
C GLY A 89 -7.00 -2.73 7.41
N ILE A 90 -5.73 -2.76 7.03
CA ILE A 90 -5.22 -3.78 6.11
C ILE A 90 -4.97 -5.12 6.81
N GLU A 91 -4.58 -5.10 8.08
CA GLU A 91 -4.48 -6.32 8.90
C GLU A 91 -5.85 -6.94 9.13
N LYS A 92 -6.87 -6.14 9.50
CA LYS A 92 -8.25 -6.63 9.65
C LYS A 92 -8.81 -7.20 8.34
N ALA A 93 -8.57 -6.51 7.23
CA ALA A 93 -9.05 -6.98 5.93
C ALA A 93 -8.36 -8.28 5.52
N THR A 94 -7.04 -8.38 5.65
CA THR A 94 -6.26 -9.49 5.10
C THR A 94 -5.98 -10.65 6.06
N GLY A 95 -6.20 -10.45 7.36
CA GLY A 95 -5.83 -11.41 8.41
C GLY A 95 -4.33 -11.61 8.58
N LYS A 96 -3.50 -10.75 7.98
CA LYS A 96 -2.03 -10.87 8.02
C LYS A 96 -1.47 -10.08 9.20
N ASN A 97 -0.48 -10.67 9.88
CA ASN A 97 0.37 -9.96 10.85
C ASN A 97 1.40 -9.11 10.10
N VAL A 98 0.99 -7.92 9.68
CA VAL A 98 1.82 -6.98 8.94
C VAL A 98 2.88 -6.38 9.86
N ALA A 99 2.52 -6.04 11.10
CA ALA A 99 3.48 -5.54 12.08
C ALA A 99 4.67 -6.52 12.25
N GLY A 100 4.39 -7.82 12.35
CA GLY A 100 5.41 -8.87 12.38
C GLY A 100 6.31 -8.87 11.15
N MET A 101 5.74 -8.71 9.95
CA MET A 101 6.52 -8.62 8.70
C MET A 101 7.44 -7.38 8.67
N VAL A 102 7.01 -6.26 9.28
CA VAL A 102 7.87 -5.07 9.46
C VAL A 102 9.03 -5.41 10.39
N PHE A 103 8.78 -6.05 11.54
CA PHE A 103 9.83 -6.48 12.46
C PHE A 103 10.82 -7.44 11.79
N GLU A 104 10.34 -8.47 11.08
CA GLU A 104 11.20 -9.40 10.35
C GLU A 104 12.08 -8.68 9.30
N PHE A 105 11.53 -7.66 8.63
CA PHE A 105 12.29 -6.85 7.70
C PHE A 105 13.38 -6.07 8.43
N LEU A 106 13.06 -5.43 9.56
CA LEU A 106 14.00 -4.67 10.36
C LEU A 106 15.11 -5.57 10.92
N GLU A 107 14.80 -6.72 11.50
CA GLU A 107 15.80 -7.67 12.03
C GLU A 107 16.84 -8.08 10.99
N LYS A 108 16.42 -8.24 9.73
CA LYS A 108 17.30 -8.66 8.62
C LYS A 108 18.15 -7.52 8.04
N HIS A 109 17.73 -6.27 8.17
CA HIS A 109 18.33 -5.14 7.44
C HIS A 109 18.84 -4.00 8.32
N ALA A 110 18.33 -3.87 9.54
CA ALA A 110 18.80 -2.87 10.49
C ALA A 110 20.18 -3.29 11.00
N LYS A 111 21.12 -2.35 10.94
CA LYS A 111 22.45 -2.49 11.54
C LYS A 111 22.61 -1.43 12.63
N PRO A 112 23.25 -1.73 13.76
CA PRO A 112 23.60 -0.73 14.75
C PRO A 112 24.27 0.47 14.07
N ASN A 113 23.87 1.68 14.45
CA ASN A 113 24.44 2.95 13.99
C ASN A 113 24.31 3.24 12.49
N SER A 114 23.49 2.48 11.75
CA SER A 114 23.21 2.71 10.32
C SER A 114 21.94 3.55 10.13
N THR A 115 21.93 4.79 10.63
CA THR A 115 20.77 5.72 10.57
C THR A 115 20.79 6.67 9.38
N LYS A 116 21.77 6.55 8.47
CA LYS A 116 21.86 7.42 7.29
C LYS A 116 20.61 7.27 6.41
N THR A 117 20.02 8.40 6.04
CA THR A 117 18.97 8.47 5.02
C THR A 117 19.52 8.02 3.67
N ARG A 118 18.74 7.23 2.93
CA ARG A 118 19.13 6.69 1.61
C ARG A 118 18.87 7.66 0.43
N GLY A 119 18.59 8.93 0.71
CA GLY A 119 18.25 9.94 -0.30
C GLY A 119 18.99 11.25 -0.08
N ASN A 120 19.05 12.07 -1.14
CA ASN A 120 19.70 13.38 -1.15
C ASN A 120 18.77 14.49 -0.63
N GLY A 121 18.01 14.22 0.44
CA GLY A 121 16.99 15.14 0.96
C GLY A 121 17.45 16.60 1.01
#